data_AF-A0A2G4FYB7-F1
#
_entry.id   AF-A0A2G4FYB7-F1
#
_cell.length_a   1.000
_cell.length_b   1.000
_cell.length_c   1.000
_cell.angle_alpha   90.00
_cell.angle_beta   90.00
_cell.angle_gamma   90.00
#
_symmetry.space_group_name_H-M   'P 1'
#
loop_
_entity.id
_entity.type
_entity.pdbx_description
1 polymer ?
#
loop_
_entity_poly.entity_id
_entity_poly.type
_entity_poly.pdbx_seq_one_letter_code
_entity_poly.pdbx_strand_id
1 'polypeptide(L)'
;MEAVATKALAIMGIENDQKHKLEATGPFVDCYSPTSCDVGHAFIGNDGIAYLGLGIPDTLDEAKKTAGGLGGAEVTEFYHSLNLLPYYLNSVSVVAPKQNTKSPLQPPFWFKQGSESVMSMSLAYKNDLITFKQESGRKSWVNQVIPDFGPDWINNYLNISNLGNQWSDSSFKNSKQHLIMGSYLIEIFGALKGPSVMLDFFEQMSEKKSFTDVFQSTFGITWNEAKPELARVIYDRYLNNY
;
A
#
# COMPACT_ATOMS: atom_id res chain seq x y z
N MET A 1 -22.34 -16.13 10.34
CA MET A 1 -21.17 -16.02 9.43
C MET A 1 -21.31 -16.96 8.23
N GLU A 2 -21.72 -18.21 8.42
CA GLU A 2 -21.66 -19.26 7.40
C GLU A 2 -22.44 -18.99 6.08
N ALA A 3 -23.63 -18.40 6.14
CA ALA A 3 -24.49 -18.28 4.94
C ALA A 3 -23.97 -17.30 3.87
N VAL A 4 -23.42 -16.15 4.26
CA VAL A 4 -22.92 -15.14 3.30
C VAL A 4 -21.55 -15.55 2.77
N ALA A 5 -20.65 -16.01 3.65
CA ALA A 5 -19.35 -16.54 3.23
C ALA A 5 -19.49 -17.74 2.27
N THR A 6 -20.44 -18.64 2.52
CA THR A 6 -20.72 -19.77 1.61
C THR A 6 -21.20 -19.30 0.23
N LYS A 7 -22.06 -18.28 0.18
CA LYS A 7 -22.51 -17.69 -1.09
C LYS A 7 -21.37 -17.01 -1.83
N ALA A 8 -20.55 -16.22 -1.14
CA ALA A 8 -19.40 -15.55 -1.72
C ALA A 8 -18.40 -16.58 -2.26
N LEU A 9 -18.10 -17.65 -1.52
CA LEU A 9 -17.26 -18.75 -1.98
C LEU A 9 -17.81 -19.46 -3.21
N ALA A 10 -19.13 -19.65 -3.29
CA ALA A 10 -19.76 -20.25 -4.47
C ALA A 10 -19.68 -19.36 -5.72
N ILE A 11 -19.69 -18.04 -5.56
CA ILE A 11 -19.54 -17.07 -6.66
C ILE A 11 -18.08 -16.98 -7.11
N MET A 12 -17.18 -16.88 -6.14
CA MET A 12 -15.74 -16.64 -6.34
C MET A 12 -14.97 -17.89 -6.79
N GLY A 13 -15.56 -19.07 -6.64
CA GLY A 13 -14.98 -20.36 -6.98
C GLY A 13 -14.19 -20.96 -5.81
N ILE A 14 -14.61 -22.16 -5.38
CA ILE A 14 -13.91 -22.92 -4.33
C ILE A 14 -12.47 -23.23 -4.77
N GLU A 15 -12.25 -23.47 -6.06
CA GLU A 15 -10.94 -23.70 -6.64
C GLU A 15 -10.00 -22.49 -6.50
N ASN A 16 -10.52 -21.27 -6.64
CA ASN A 16 -9.71 -20.05 -6.50
C ASN A 16 -9.33 -19.81 -5.03
N ASP A 17 -10.26 -20.09 -4.10
CA ASP A 17 -9.99 -20.03 -2.67
C ASP A 17 -8.96 -21.09 -2.23
N GLN A 18 -9.06 -22.32 -2.74
CA GLN A 18 -8.07 -23.37 -2.50
C GLN A 18 -6.71 -23.00 -3.08
N LYS A 19 -6.67 -22.46 -4.30
CA LYS A 19 -5.43 -21.98 -4.93
C LYS A 19 -4.79 -20.88 -4.09
N HIS A 20 -5.55 -19.88 -3.66
CA HIS A 20 -5.04 -18.81 -2.80
C HIS A 20 -4.47 -19.33 -1.48
N LYS A 21 -5.14 -20.29 -0.83
CA LYS A 21 -4.64 -20.96 0.38
C LYS A 21 -3.34 -21.71 0.17
N LEU A 22 -3.11 -22.27 -1.01
CA LEU A 22 -1.90 -23.03 -1.36
C LEU A 22 -0.75 -22.12 -1.79
N GLU A 23 -1.04 -21.03 -2.49
CA GLU A 23 -0.04 -20.21 -3.18
C GLU A 23 0.25 -18.87 -2.49
N ALA A 24 -0.64 -18.41 -1.60
CA ALA A 24 -0.57 -17.11 -0.95
C ALA A 24 -1.01 -17.19 0.54
N THR A 25 -1.77 -16.22 1.05
CA THR A 25 -2.14 -16.15 2.48
C THR A 25 -3.63 -16.03 2.73
N GLY A 26 -4.17 -17.05 3.41
CA GLY A 26 -5.55 -17.03 3.89
C GLY A 26 -6.57 -17.41 2.82
N PRO A 27 -7.87 -17.37 3.14
CA PRO A 27 -8.91 -17.56 2.14
C PRO A 27 -8.91 -16.40 1.14
N PHE A 28 -9.32 -16.67 -0.10
CA PHE A 28 -9.54 -15.62 -1.11
C PHE A 28 -10.84 -14.86 -0.83
N VAL A 29 -11.77 -15.52 -0.15
CA VAL A 29 -13.01 -14.92 0.35
C VAL A 29 -12.91 -14.76 1.87
N ASP A 30 -12.82 -13.52 2.33
CA ASP A 30 -12.95 -13.16 3.74
C ASP A 30 -14.22 -12.33 3.95
N CYS A 31 -14.86 -12.45 5.10
CA CYS A 31 -16.07 -11.71 5.43
C CYS A 31 -15.98 -11.26 6.89
N TYR A 32 -15.74 -9.97 7.13
CA TYR A 32 -15.58 -9.44 8.49
C TYR A 32 -16.89 -9.43 9.29
N SER A 33 -18.05 -9.61 8.66
CA SER A 33 -19.33 -9.68 9.36
C SER A 33 -20.25 -10.80 8.83
N PRO A 34 -21.26 -11.23 9.61
CA PRO A 34 -22.23 -12.23 9.16
C PRO A 34 -23.09 -11.80 7.97
N THR A 35 -23.12 -10.51 7.65
CA THR A 35 -24.04 -9.91 6.68
C THR A 35 -23.32 -9.18 5.54
N SER A 36 -21.99 -9.04 5.59
CA SER A 36 -21.21 -8.29 4.62
C SER A 36 -19.88 -8.97 4.35
N CYS A 37 -19.51 -9.04 3.07
CA CYS A 37 -18.22 -9.46 2.55
C CYS A 37 -17.65 -8.35 1.66
N ASP A 38 -17.81 -7.09 2.06
CA ASP A 38 -17.36 -5.87 1.37
C ASP A 38 -15.84 -5.66 1.48
N VAL A 39 -15.09 -6.74 1.29
CA VAL A 39 -13.63 -6.75 1.35
C VAL A 39 -13.06 -7.17 0.02
N GLY A 40 -11.82 -6.75 -0.22
CA GLY A 40 -11.06 -7.11 -1.40
C GLY A 40 -9.90 -8.04 -1.05
N HIS A 41 -9.55 -8.90 -1.99
CA HIS A 41 -8.28 -9.63 -1.98
C HIS A 41 -7.73 -9.72 -3.39
N ALA A 42 -6.42 -9.59 -3.54
CA ALA A 42 -5.74 -9.87 -4.80
C ALA A 42 -4.51 -10.75 -4.58
N PHE A 43 -4.24 -11.62 -5.55
CA PHE A 43 -2.99 -12.39 -5.61
C PHE A 43 -2.53 -12.64 -7.04
N ILE A 44 -1.25 -12.95 -7.22
CA ILE A 44 -0.73 -13.53 -8.46
C ILE A 44 -0.48 -15.01 -8.19
N GLY A 45 -1.13 -15.87 -8.97
CA GLY A 45 -0.92 -17.31 -8.89
C GLY A 45 0.45 -17.73 -9.43
N ASN A 46 0.87 -18.95 -9.12
CA ASN A 46 2.10 -19.55 -9.68
C ASN A 46 2.06 -19.68 -11.21
N ASP A 47 0.87 -19.63 -11.80
CA ASP A 47 0.62 -19.56 -13.24
C ASP A 47 0.84 -18.16 -13.85
N GLY A 48 1.12 -17.15 -13.03
CA GLY A 48 1.30 -15.76 -13.45
C GLY A 48 0.00 -15.01 -13.71
N ILE A 49 -1.16 -15.61 -13.40
CA ILE A 49 -2.46 -14.94 -13.53
C ILE A 49 -2.71 -14.11 -12.28
N ALA A 50 -3.12 -12.85 -12.49
CA ALA A 50 -3.62 -12.00 -11.41
C ALA A 50 -5.09 -12.30 -11.14
N TYR A 51 -5.40 -12.60 -9.88
CA TYR A 51 -6.74 -12.85 -9.38
C TYR A 51 -7.17 -11.70 -8.48
N LEU A 52 -8.36 -11.15 -8.73
CA LEU A 52 -8.95 -10.08 -7.94
C LEU A 52 -10.32 -10.53 -7.44
N GLY A 53 -10.50 -10.47 -6.13
CA GLY A 53 -11.76 -10.70 -5.44
C GLY A 53 -12.27 -9.40 -4.87
N LEU A 54 -13.51 -9.06 -5.21
CA LEU A 54 -14.10 -7.77 -4.92
C LEU A 54 -15.47 -7.97 -4.28
N GLY A 55 -15.55 -7.62 -3.00
CA GLY A 55 -16.80 -7.41 -2.30
C GLY A 55 -17.40 -6.05 -2.66
N ILE A 56 -18.48 -6.06 -3.45
CA ILE A 56 -19.17 -4.82 -3.84
C ILE A 56 -20.37 -4.61 -2.92
N PRO A 57 -20.51 -3.44 -2.27
CA PRO A 57 -21.68 -3.12 -1.45
C PRO A 57 -22.97 -3.09 -2.27
N ASP A 58 -24.08 -3.52 -1.66
CA ASP A 58 -25.40 -3.58 -2.32
C ASP A 58 -25.96 -2.18 -2.63
N THR A 59 -25.55 -1.18 -1.85
CA THR A 59 -26.03 0.20 -2.00
C THR A 59 -24.89 1.23 -2.10
N LEU A 60 -25.18 2.36 -2.76
CA LEU A 60 -24.27 3.49 -2.85
C LEU A 60 -23.92 4.08 -1.47
N ASP A 61 -24.87 4.09 -0.54
CA ASP A 61 -24.64 4.65 0.80
C ASP A 61 -23.78 3.73 1.67
N GLU A 62 -23.80 2.41 1.44
CA GLU A 62 -22.82 1.49 2.01
C GLU A 62 -21.45 1.69 1.36
N ALA A 63 -21.38 1.78 0.03
CA ALA A 63 -20.13 2.05 -0.69
C ALA A 63 -19.45 3.34 -0.24
N LYS A 64 -20.20 4.39 0.11
CA LYS A 64 -19.64 5.63 0.68
C LYS A 64 -19.06 5.48 2.09
N LYS A 65 -19.45 4.43 2.83
CA LYS A 65 -19.05 4.20 4.23
C LYS A 65 -17.89 3.22 4.35
N THR A 66 -17.62 2.40 3.34
CA THR A 66 -16.49 1.46 3.36
C THR A 66 -15.18 2.18 3.09
N ALA A 67 -14.08 1.65 3.65
CA ALA A 67 -12.73 2.12 3.36
C ALA A 67 -12.41 1.80 1.89
N GLY A 68 -12.63 2.78 1.02
CA GLY A 68 -12.55 2.62 -0.44
C GLY A 68 -13.60 3.45 -1.19
N GLY A 69 -14.73 3.78 -0.58
CA GLY A 69 -15.70 4.67 -1.24
C GLY A 69 -16.25 4.12 -2.58
N LEU A 70 -16.62 5.04 -3.47
CA LEU A 70 -16.99 4.78 -4.86
C LEU A 70 -15.79 4.29 -5.69
N GLY A 71 -15.60 2.97 -5.80
CA GLY A 71 -14.61 2.36 -6.69
C GLY A 71 -13.22 2.13 -6.09
N GLY A 72 -13.00 2.44 -4.81
CA GLY A 72 -11.67 2.31 -4.21
C GLY A 72 -11.32 0.88 -3.81
N ALA A 73 -12.27 -0.01 -3.56
CA ALA A 73 -11.97 -1.43 -3.37
C ALA A 73 -11.37 -2.02 -4.66
N GLU A 74 -11.95 -1.69 -5.82
CA GLU A 74 -11.49 -2.12 -7.12
C GLU A 74 -10.10 -1.57 -7.44
N VAL A 75 -9.87 -0.28 -7.19
CA VAL A 75 -8.56 0.35 -7.41
C VAL A 75 -7.50 -0.20 -6.46
N THR A 76 -7.83 -0.39 -5.19
CA THR A 76 -6.92 -0.95 -4.18
C THR A 76 -6.52 -2.37 -4.55
N GLU A 77 -7.48 -3.26 -4.85
CA GLU A 77 -7.13 -4.65 -5.19
C GLU A 77 -6.45 -4.77 -6.55
N PHE A 78 -6.80 -3.92 -7.51
CA PHE A 78 -6.05 -3.85 -8.76
C PHE A 78 -4.59 -3.47 -8.50
N TYR A 79 -4.34 -2.50 -7.64
CA TYR A 79 -2.98 -2.13 -7.27
C TYR A 79 -2.27 -3.20 -6.41
N HIS A 80 -2.99 -3.92 -5.57
CA HIS A 80 -2.45 -5.11 -4.90
C HIS A 80 -1.94 -6.14 -5.91
N SER A 81 -2.68 -6.40 -6.99
CA SER A 81 -2.19 -7.32 -8.03
C SER A 81 -0.89 -6.83 -8.67
N LEU A 82 -0.75 -5.52 -8.95
CA LEU A 82 0.47 -4.96 -9.52
C LEU A 82 1.63 -4.96 -8.53
N ASN A 83 1.36 -4.71 -7.25
CA ASN A 83 2.39 -4.70 -6.22
C ASN A 83 3.00 -6.08 -5.95
N LEU A 84 2.29 -7.14 -6.36
CA LEU A 84 2.73 -8.53 -6.28
C LEU A 84 3.60 -8.96 -7.47
N LEU A 85 3.65 -8.17 -8.55
CA LEU A 85 4.39 -8.53 -9.76
C LEU A 85 5.88 -8.82 -9.50
N PRO A 86 6.61 -8.05 -8.67
CA PRO A 86 7.99 -8.39 -8.31
C PRO A 86 8.11 -9.71 -7.55
N TYR A 87 7.09 -10.17 -6.80
CA TYR A 87 7.16 -11.48 -6.14
C TYR A 87 7.19 -12.60 -7.17
N TYR A 88 6.30 -12.53 -8.14
CA TYR A 88 6.23 -13.51 -9.22
C TYR A 88 7.49 -13.47 -10.10
N LEU A 89 7.83 -12.31 -10.67
CA LEU A 89 8.92 -12.19 -11.64
C LEU A 89 10.32 -12.36 -11.03
N ASN A 90 10.52 -12.00 -9.76
CA ASN A 90 11.79 -12.24 -9.07
C ASN A 90 11.84 -13.58 -8.33
N SER A 91 10.82 -14.43 -8.45
CA SER A 91 10.70 -15.71 -7.74
C SER A 91 10.86 -15.58 -6.22
N VAL A 92 10.33 -14.49 -5.64
CA VAL A 92 10.30 -14.28 -4.19
C VAL A 92 9.03 -14.94 -3.66
N SER A 93 9.18 -15.88 -2.72
CA SER A 93 8.03 -16.57 -2.12
C SER A 93 6.98 -15.57 -1.60
N VAL A 94 5.70 -15.84 -1.87
CA VAL A 94 4.55 -15.10 -1.29
C VAL A 94 4.15 -15.72 0.05
N VAL A 95 4.54 -16.97 0.31
CA VAL A 95 4.24 -17.70 1.54
C VAL A 95 4.99 -17.05 2.71
N ALA A 96 4.24 -16.29 3.51
CA ALA A 96 4.63 -15.45 4.67
C ALA A 96 4.92 -13.95 4.38
N PRO A 97 3.88 -13.09 4.36
CA PRO A 97 3.99 -11.63 4.32
C PRO A 97 4.85 -11.07 5.47
N LYS A 98 4.91 -11.77 6.61
CA LYS A 98 5.74 -11.37 7.76
C LYS A 98 7.24 -11.66 7.57
N GLN A 99 7.62 -12.47 6.58
CA GLN A 99 9.02 -12.83 6.31
C GLN A 99 9.53 -12.19 5.00
N ASN A 100 8.65 -11.99 4.01
CA ASN A 100 9.04 -11.55 2.65
C ASN A 100 8.91 -10.04 2.40
N THR A 101 8.41 -9.26 3.35
CA THR A 101 8.43 -7.78 3.31
C THR A 101 9.85 -7.20 3.47
N LYS A 102 10.88 -8.04 3.54
CA LYS A 102 12.30 -7.67 3.70
C LYS A 102 13.14 -7.85 2.43
N SER A 103 12.53 -8.23 1.31
CA SER A 103 13.27 -8.45 0.07
C SER A 103 13.82 -7.12 -0.48
N PRO A 104 15.13 -7.01 -0.77
CA PRO A 104 15.70 -5.82 -1.41
C PRO A 104 15.24 -5.64 -2.86
N LEU A 105 14.58 -6.66 -3.43
CA LEU A 105 13.99 -6.65 -4.77
C LEU A 105 12.50 -6.28 -4.76
N GLN A 106 12.05 -5.60 -3.70
CA GLN A 106 10.69 -5.09 -3.60
C GLN A 106 10.68 -3.65 -3.10
N PRO A 107 9.71 -2.84 -3.54
CA PRO A 107 9.51 -1.53 -2.94
C PRO A 107 9.29 -1.66 -1.43
N PRO A 108 9.81 -0.70 -0.64
CA PRO A 108 9.58 -0.65 0.81
C PRO A 108 8.09 -0.74 1.15
N PHE A 109 7.73 -1.30 2.30
CA PHE A 109 6.33 -1.47 2.68
C PHE A 109 5.57 -0.15 2.79
N TRP A 110 6.24 0.95 3.18
CA TRP A 110 5.64 2.28 3.14
C TRP A 110 5.26 2.72 1.72
N PHE A 111 6.00 2.30 0.68
CA PHE A 111 5.70 2.65 -0.70
C PHE A 111 4.40 1.96 -1.13
N LYS A 112 4.23 0.68 -0.77
CA LYS A 112 3.01 -0.10 -1.00
C LYS A 112 1.80 0.56 -0.33
N GLN A 113 1.84 0.73 1.00
CA GLN A 113 0.74 1.31 1.78
C GLN A 113 0.44 2.76 1.39
N GLY A 114 1.47 3.57 1.17
CA GLY A 114 1.33 4.98 0.83
C GLY A 114 0.65 5.17 -0.53
N SER A 115 1.05 4.40 -1.54
CA SER A 115 0.45 4.51 -2.87
C SER A 115 -0.99 4.03 -2.88
N GLU A 116 -1.29 2.91 -2.21
CA GLU A 116 -2.66 2.44 -2.03
C GLU A 116 -3.54 3.54 -1.42
N SER A 117 -3.07 4.15 -0.32
CA SER A 117 -3.76 5.25 0.35
C SER A 117 -3.96 6.45 -0.56
N VAL A 118 -2.90 6.95 -1.19
CA VAL A 118 -2.96 8.15 -2.03
C VAL A 118 -3.91 7.93 -3.21
N MET A 119 -3.87 6.78 -3.86
CA MET A 119 -4.77 6.46 -4.97
C MET A 119 -6.23 6.36 -4.53
N SER A 120 -6.51 5.60 -3.45
CA SER A 120 -7.86 5.42 -2.92
C SER A 120 -8.48 6.77 -2.52
N MET A 121 -7.69 7.61 -1.84
CA MET A 121 -8.11 8.94 -1.43
C MET A 121 -8.25 9.90 -2.60
N SER A 122 -7.38 9.81 -3.61
CA SER A 122 -7.47 10.63 -4.83
C SER A 122 -8.76 10.33 -5.59
N LEU A 123 -9.22 9.07 -5.58
CA LEU A 123 -10.50 8.69 -6.18
C LEU A 123 -11.68 9.20 -5.34
N ALA A 124 -11.65 8.95 -4.02
CA ALA A 124 -12.71 9.34 -3.10
C ALA A 124 -12.92 10.86 -3.06
N TYR A 125 -11.83 11.63 -3.14
CA TYR A 125 -11.81 13.08 -2.99
C TYR A 125 -11.32 13.81 -4.24
N LYS A 126 -11.56 13.25 -5.44
CA LYS A 126 -11.08 13.79 -6.73
C LYS A 126 -11.40 15.27 -6.98
N ASN A 127 -12.49 15.77 -6.37
CA ASN A 127 -12.95 17.15 -6.47
C ASN A 127 -12.88 17.92 -5.14
N ASP A 128 -12.23 17.36 -4.11
CA ASP A 128 -12.15 17.94 -2.76
C ASP A 128 -10.72 17.82 -2.20
N LEU A 129 -9.86 18.75 -2.64
CA LEU A 129 -8.47 18.81 -2.19
C LEU A 129 -8.34 19.04 -0.68
N ILE A 130 -9.31 19.72 -0.07
CA ILE A 130 -9.26 20.05 1.37
C ILE A 130 -9.43 18.76 2.17
N THR A 131 -10.47 17.96 1.87
CA THR A 131 -10.69 16.69 2.55
C THR A 131 -9.60 15.67 2.23
N PHE A 132 -9.11 15.62 0.98
CA PHE A 132 -7.93 14.80 0.64
C PHE A 132 -6.75 15.09 1.58
N LYS A 133 -6.40 16.37 1.75
CA LYS A 133 -5.29 16.78 2.62
C LYS A 133 -5.53 16.42 4.09
N GLN A 134 -6.74 16.63 4.59
CA GLN A 134 -7.08 16.34 5.99
C GLN A 134 -6.99 14.84 6.32
N GLU A 135 -7.43 13.98 5.40
CA GLU A 135 -7.41 12.54 5.63
C GLU A 135 -6.02 11.91 5.35
N SER A 136 -5.16 12.57 4.55
CA SER A 136 -3.85 12.03 4.15
C SER A 136 -2.75 12.07 5.23
N GLY A 137 -3.06 12.56 6.44
CA GLY A 137 -2.07 12.64 7.52
C GLY A 137 -2.24 13.81 8.49
N ARG A 138 -3.46 14.23 8.85
CA ARG A 138 -3.64 15.35 9.81
C ARG A 138 -2.75 15.21 11.06
N LYS A 139 -2.20 16.35 11.51
CA LYS A 139 -1.31 16.46 12.67
C LYS A 139 -1.75 15.70 13.91
N SER A 140 -3.04 15.73 14.25
CA SER A 140 -3.57 14.99 15.42
C SER A 140 -3.38 13.48 15.30
N TRP A 141 -3.52 12.93 14.10
CA TRP A 141 -3.30 11.52 13.83
C TRP A 141 -1.82 11.16 13.85
N VAL A 142 -0.96 12.03 13.28
CA VAL A 142 0.50 11.88 13.38
C VAL A 142 0.93 11.82 14.84
N ASN A 143 0.47 12.75 15.69
CA ASN A 143 0.80 12.77 17.12
C ASN A 143 0.34 11.52 17.86
N GLN A 144 -0.79 10.95 17.45
CA GLN A 144 -1.32 9.73 18.06
C GLN A 144 -0.51 8.48 17.66
N VAL A 145 -0.10 8.39 16.39
CA VAL A 145 0.57 7.21 15.83
C VAL A 145 2.09 7.27 16.03
N ILE A 146 2.65 8.47 16.06
CA ILE A 146 4.09 8.77 16.18
C ILE A 146 4.24 9.90 17.21
N PRO A 147 4.18 9.59 18.52
CA PRO A 147 4.24 10.63 19.57
C PRO A 147 5.54 11.45 19.58
N ASP A 148 6.62 10.89 19.05
CA ASP A 148 7.95 11.48 18.93
C ASP A 148 8.24 12.03 17.51
N PHE A 149 7.19 12.36 16.74
CA PHE A 149 7.35 12.86 15.38
C PHE A 149 8.13 14.19 15.35
N GLY A 150 9.31 14.15 14.72
CA GLY A 150 10.21 15.29 14.60
C GLY A 150 11.39 14.98 13.66
N PRO A 151 12.30 15.95 13.44
CA PRO A 151 13.40 15.79 12.47
C PRO A 151 14.24 14.54 12.70
N ASP A 152 14.59 14.24 13.96
CA ASP A 152 15.39 13.06 14.30
C ASP A 152 14.65 11.76 14.01
N TRP A 153 13.36 11.71 14.34
CA TRP A 153 12.52 10.55 14.04
C TRP A 153 12.40 10.34 12.54
N ILE A 154 12.14 11.40 11.77
CA ILE A 154 12.01 11.34 10.31
C ILE A 154 13.34 10.90 9.68
N ASN A 155 14.46 11.48 10.12
CA ASN A 155 15.79 11.11 9.61
C ASN A 155 16.14 9.66 9.92
N ASN A 156 15.80 9.18 11.12
CA ASN A 156 15.96 7.78 11.47
C ASN A 156 15.06 6.91 10.58
N TYR A 157 13.78 7.27 10.43
CA TYR A 157 12.85 6.53 9.58
C TYR A 157 13.40 6.40 8.16
N LEU A 158 13.74 7.52 7.49
CA LEU A 158 14.22 7.56 6.10
C LEU A 158 15.63 6.96 5.87
N ASN A 159 16.29 6.43 6.89
CA ASN A 159 17.60 5.83 6.74
C ASN A 159 17.52 4.51 5.96
N ILE A 160 18.24 4.39 4.84
CA ILE A 160 18.22 3.19 3.99
C ILE A 160 18.76 1.95 4.71
N SER A 161 19.55 2.09 5.78
CA SER A 161 19.93 0.96 6.63
C SER A 161 18.72 0.25 7.24
N ASN A 162 17.55 0.90 7.24
CA ASN A 162 16.30 0.36 7.73
C ASN A 162 15.52 -0.47 6.71
N LEU A 163 16.02 -0.63 5.48
CA LEU A 163 15.38 -1.40 4.40
C LEU A 163 15.09 -2.87 4.75
N GLY A 164 15.69 -3.43 5.81
CA GLY A 164 15.37 -4.78 6.32
C GLY A 164 14.67 -4.81 7.69
N ASN A 165 14.30 -3.65 8.24
CA ASN A 165 13.70 -3.51 9.56
C ASN A 165 12.45 -2.59 9.51
N GLN A 166 12.38 -1.51 10.27
CA GLN A 166 11.35 -0.46 10.36
C GLN A 166 10.84 0.12 9.03
N TRP A 167 11.58 -0.04 7.93
CA TRP A 167 11.24 0.59 6.65
C TRP A 167 10.50 -0.34 5.68
N SER A 168 10.72 -1.63 5.83
CA SER A 168 10.11 -2.65 4.98
C SER A 168 9.25 -3.63 5.78
N ASP A 169 9.45 -3.78 7.08
CA ASP A 169 8.73 -4.75 7.91
C ASP A 169 7.30 -4.28 8.21
N SER A 170 6.31 -4.97 7.64
CA SER A 170 4.88 -4.69 7.86
C SER A 170 4.43 -4.83 9.32
N SER A 171 5.23 -5.47 10.18
CA SER A 171 4.98 -5.63 11.61
C SER A 171 5.54 -4.50 12.48
N PHE A 172 6.27 -3.54 11.91
CA PHE A 172 6.78 -2.41 12.69
C PHE A 172 5.64 -1.54 13.22
N LYS A 173 5.50 -1.49 14.56
CA LYS A 173 4.62 -0.61 15.36
C LYS A 173 3.18 -0.40 14.82
N ASN A 174 2.56 -1.44 14.28
CA ASN A 174 1.17 -1.50 13.80
C ASN A 174 0.88 -0.87 12.42
N SER A 175 1.83 -0.86 11.49
CA SER A 175 1.70 -0.44 10.07
C SER A 175 1.26 1.00 9.78
N LYS A 176 0.61 1.69 10.72
CA LYS A 176 0.08 3.05 10.59
C LYS A 176 1.16 4.10 10.32
N GLN A 177 2.39 3.89 10.81
CA GLN A 177 3.51 4.79 10.50
C GLN A 177 3.87 4.70 9.01
N HIS A 178 3.82 3.50 8.42
CA HIS A 178 4.06 3.29 7.00
C HIS A 178 2.97 3.93 6.14
N LEU A 179 1.73 3.93 6.63
CA LEU A 179 0.64 4.63 5.96
C LEU A 179 0.88 6.14 5.93
N ILE A 180 1.14 6.76 7.08
CA ILE A 180 1.38 8.21 7.19
C ILE A 180 2.62 8.63 6.38
N MET A 181 3.76 7.98 6.62
CA MET A 181 5.01 8.32 5.95
C MET A 181 4.97 7.96 4.47
N GLY A 182 4.30 6.85 4.14
CA GLY A 182 4.10 6.43 2.76
C GLY A 182 3.31 7.45 1.97
N SER A 183 2.17 7.91 2.48
CA SER A 183 1.35 8.92 1.81
C SER A 183 2.15 10.20 1.56
N TYR A 184 2.89 10.70 2.55
CA TYR A 184 3.73 11.89 2.37
C TYR A 184 4.80 11.73 1.29
N LEU A 185 5.52 10.60 1.30
CA LEU A 185 6.57 10.34 0.32
C LEU A 185 6.00 10.16 -1.09
N ILE A 186 4.90 9.42 -1.22
CA ILE A 186 4.24 9.19 -2.51
C ILE A 186 3.64 10.47 -3.08
N GLU A 187 3.06 11.34 -2.26
CA GLU A 187 2.61 12.65 -2.70
C GLU A 187 3.78 13.51 -3.22
N ILE A 188 4.92 13.51 -2.53
CA ILE A 188 6.14 14.20 -3.00
C ILE A 188 6.61 13.61 -4.33
N PHE A 189 6.67 12.28 -4.45
CA PHE A 189 7.12 11.62 -5.67
C PHE A 189 6.19 11.89 -6.84
N GLY A 190 4.88 11.79 -6.60
CA GLY A 190 3.84 12.11 -7.57
C GLY A 190 3.90 13.57 -8.03
N ALA A 191 4.18 14.51 -7.12
CA ALA A 191 4.35 15.91 -7.47
C ALA A 191 5.60 16.17 -8.35
N LEU A 192 6.67 15.39 -8.17
CA LEU A 192 7.92 15.55 -8.92
C LEU A 192 7.94 14.82 -10.26
N LYS A 193 7.28 13.66 -10.37
CA LYS A 193 7.40 12.74 -11.52
C LYS A 193 6.06 12.34 -12.14
N GLY A 194 4.95 12.74 -11.53
CA GLY A 194 3.62 12.33 -11.93
C GLY A 194 3.16 11.05 -11.21
N PRO A 195 1.85 10.75 -11.25
CA PRO A 195 1.27 9.64 -10.50
C PRO A 195 1.72 8.25 -10.97
N SER A 196 2.28 8.12 -12.18
CA SER A 196 2.80 6.85 -12.69
C SER A 196 3.91 6.28 -11.82
N VAL A 197 4.63 7.12 -11.07
CA VAL A 197 5.72 6.71 -10.18
C VAL A 197 5.31 5.59 -9.23
N MET A 198 4.03 5.54 -8.83
CA MET A 198 3.47 4.50 -7.97
C MET A 198 3.48 3.11 -8.63
N LEU A 199 3.44 3.02 -9.95
CA LEU A 199 3.50 1.78 -10.72
C LEU A 199 4.90 1.52 -11.27
N ASP A 200 5.58 2.57 -11.74
CA ASP A 200 6.91 2.51 -12.36
C ASP A 200 7.94 1.85 -11.43
N PHE A 201 7.80 2.04 -10.11
CA PHE A 201 8.68 1.38 -9.13
C PHE A 201 8.49 -0.14 -9.09
N PHE A 202 7.26 -0.65 -9.16
CA PHE A 202 7.03 -2.10 -9.18
C PHE A 202 7.51 -2.72 -10.48
N GLU A 203 7.25 -2.07 -11.61
CA GLU A 203 7.72 -2.52 -12.91
C GLU A 203 9.25 -2.62 -12.92
N GLN A 204 9.95 -1.55 -12.57
CA GLN A 204 11.42 -1.54 -12.60
C GLN A 204 12.04 -2.49 -11.58
N MET A 205 11.46 -2.63 -10.38
CA MET A 205 11.98 -3.58 -9.39
C MET A 205 11.67 -5.04 -9.75
N SER A 206 10.68 -5.30 -10.62
CA SER A 206 10.45 -6.62 -11.19
C SER A 206 11.56 -7.08 -12.16
N GLU A 207 12.41 -6.14 -12.60
CA GLU A 207 13.64 -6.40 -13.37
C GLU A 207 14.86 -6.62 -12.47
N LYS A 208 14.67 -6.97 -11.18
CA LYS A 208 15.72 -7.14 -10.16
C LYS A 208 16.54 -5.89 -9.82
N LYS A 209 16.04 -4.70 -10.16
CA LYS A 209 16.65 -3.43 -9.70
C LYS A 209 16.37 -3.22 -8.21
N SER A 210 17.35 -2.68 -7.48
CA SER A 210 17.14 -2.29 -6.08
C SER A 210 16.33 -1.00 -5.98
N PHE A 211 15.74 -0.72 -4.81
CA PHE A 211 15.03 0.55 -4.57
C PHE A 211 15.93 1.76 -4.87
N THR A 212 17.21 1.71 -4.49
CA THR A 212 18.15 2.82 -4.72
C THR A 212 18.48 3.01 -6.20
N ASP A 213 18.55 1.93 -6.99
CA ASP A 213 18.77 2.03 -8.44
C ASP A 213 17.56 2.67 -9.13
N VAL A 214 16.36 2.22 -8.77
CA VAL A 214 15.09 2.75 -9.30
C VAL A 214 14.90 4.21 -8.87
N PHE A 215 15.18 4.54 -7.61
CA PHE A 215 15.11 5.90 -7.12
C PHE A 215 16.08 6.82 -7.89
N GLN A 216 17.34 6.43 -8.04
CA GLN A 216 18.33 7.25 -8.72
C GLN A 216 17.99 7.46 -10.20
N SER A 217 17.58 6.40 -10.90
CA SER A 217 17.17 6.51 -12.31
C SER A 217 15.91 7.36 -12.50
N THR A 218 14.96 7.30 -11.56
CA THR A 218 13.72 8.07 -11.62
C THR A 218 13.93 9.54 -11.29
N PHE A 219 14.68 9.86 -10.22
CA PHE A 219 14.82 11.22 -9.69
C PHE A 219 16.09 11.95 -10.12
N GLY A 220 17.10 11.24 -10.65
CA GLY A 220 18.37 11.81 -11.07
C GLY A 220 19.34 12.13 -9.93
N ILE A 221 18.96 11.82 -8.68
CA ILE A 221 19.77 11.97 -7.47
C ILE A 221 19.68 10.70 -6.62
N THR A 222 20.69 10.43 -5.81
CA THR A 222 20.68 9.26 -4.91
C THR A 222 19.70 9.47 -3.75
N TRP A 223 19.25 8.36 -3.14
CA TRP A 223 18.42 8.42 -1.93
C TRP A 223 19.09 9.22 -0.80
N ASN A 224 20.40 9.06 -0.63
CA ASN A 224 21.15 9.75 0.42
C ASN A 224 21.22 11.27 0.20
N GLU A 225 21.30 11.71 -1.06
CA GLU A 225 21.22 13.14 -1.41
C GLU A 225 19.82 13.71 -1.21
N ALA A 226 18.78 12.93 -1.52
CA ALA A 226 17.38 13.38 -1.38
C ALA A 226 16.91 13.43 0.08
N LYS A 227 17.40 12.53 0.93
CA LYS A 227 16.90 12.32 2.30
C LYS A 227 16.80 13.61 3.14
N PRO A 228 17.82 14.50 3.20
CA PRO A 228 17.74 15.73 4.00
C PRO A 228 16.58 16.65 3.56
N GLU A 229 16.37 16.78 2.24
CA GLU A 229 15.28 17.60 1.71
C GLU A 229 13.91 16.96 1.96
N LEU A 230 13.79 15.64 1.78
CA LEU A 230 12.57 14.91 2.11
C LEU A 230 12.20 15.08 3.58
N ALA A 231 13.17 14.95 4.49
CA ALA A 231 12.95 15.15 5.92
C ALA A 231 12.47 16.57 6.23
N ARG A 232 13.09 17.58 5.61
CA ARG A 232 12.71 18.99 5.76
C ARG A 232 11.28 19.25 5.27
N VAL A 233 10.92 18.77 4.08
CA VAL A 233 9.58 18.97 3.49
C VAL A 233 8.50 18.25 4.31
N ILE A 234 8.77 17.03 4.77
CA ILE A 234 7.82 16.27 5.60
C ILE A 234 7.60 16.97 6.94
N TYR A 235 8.66 17.46 7.57
CA TYR A 235 8.53 18.16 8.84
C TYR A 235 7.84 19.52 8.68
N ASP A 236 8.13 20.25 7.62
CA ASP A 236 7.44 21.50 7.28
C ASP A 236 5.93 21.25 7.08
N ARG A 237 5.57 20.21 6.32
CA ARG A 237 4.18 19.76 6.19
C ARG A 237 3.54 19.44 7.53
N TYR A 238 4.24 18.78 8.45
CA TYR A 238 3.69 18.47 9.77
C TYR A 238 3.48 19.72 10.64
N LEU A 239 4.38 20.70 10.54
CA LEU A 239 4.26 21.96 11.28
C LEU A 239 3.10 22.82 10.76
N ASN A 240 2.98 22.91 9.43
CA ASN A 240 2.09 23.85 8.75
C ASN A 240 0.79 23.22 8.22
N ASN A 241 0.72 21.88 8.20
CA ASN A 241 -0.45 21.01 8.07
C ASN A 241 -1.59 21.61 7.24
N TYR A 242 -1.32 21.87 5.95
CA TYR A 242 -2.22 22.55 5.00
C TYR A 242 -3.71 22.31 5.24
#